data_AF-A0A800A6C0-F1
#
_entry.id   AF-A0A800A6C0-F1
#
_cell.length_a   1.000
_cell.length_b   1.000
_cell.length_c   1.000
_cell.angle_alpha   90.00
_cell.angle_beta   90.00
_cell.angle_gamma   90.00
#
_symmetry.space_group_name_H-M   'P 1'
#
loop_
_entity.id
_entity.type
_entity.pdbx_description
1 polymer ?
#
loop_
_entity_poly.entity_id
_entity_poly.type
_entity_poly.pdbx_seq_one_letter_code
_entity_poly.pdbx_strand_id
1 'polypeptide(L)'
;MGDQFLQLSLNDVPAPDDKRHFGFVVDDREPIRAVLEEMGVEMLERGLNFRDPWGNRIEVVPYTEIQFSKAPNVLRGMELDDLKKTESAIEELENKGMG
;
A
#
# COMPACT_ATOMS: atom_id res chain seq x y z
N MET A 1 2.21 -9.24 7.07
CA MET A 1 2.45 -9.22 5.61
C MET A 1 2.04 -10.57 5.02
N GLY A 2 1.45 -10.59 3.81
CA GLY A 2 0.92 -11.81 3.16
C GLY A 2 1.91 -12.49 2.19
N ASP A 3 1.38 -13.29 1.27
CA ASP A 3 2.14 -14.09 0.28
C ASP A 3 2.67 -13.27 -0.92
N GLN A 4 3.35 -12.14 -0.65
CA GLN A 4 3.86 -11.26 -1.70
C GLN A 4 5.32 -11.62 -2.03
N PHE A 5 5.58 -11.95 -3.28
CA PHE A 5 6.94 -12.14 -3.80
C PHE A 5 7.28 -11.00 -4.78
N LEU A 6 8.36 -10.28 -4.51
CA LEU A 6 8.87 -9.22 -5.38
C LEU A 6 10.29 -9.58 -5.83
N GLN A 7 10.49 -9.69 -7.14
CA GLN A 7 11.81 -9.87 -7.74
C GLN A 7 12.24 -8.58 -8.42
N LEU A 8 13.28 -7.96 -7.89
CA LEU A 8 13.95 -6.82 -8.53
C LEU A 8 15.14 -7.34 -9.35
N SER A 9 15.25 -6.89 -10.59
CA SER A 9 16.36 -7.23 -11.48
C SER A 9 17.05 -5.95 -11.93
N LEU A 10 18.38 -6.00 -11.99
CA LEU A 10 19.18 -4.90 -12.51
C LEU A 10 18.78 -4.62 -13.96
N ASN A 11 18.67 -3.34 -14.30
CA ASN A 11 18.50 -2.89 -15.67
C ASN A 11 19.42 -1.70 -15.96
N ASP A 12 19.72 -1.47 -17.23
CA ASP A 12 20.66 -0.43 -17.69
C ASP A 12 19.99 0.93 -17.92
N VAL A 13 18.73 1.12 -17.48
CA VAL A 13 17.98 2.37 -17.68
C VAL A 13 18.14 3.27 -16.44
N PRO A 14 18.86 4.41 -16.53
CA PRO A 14 19.20 5.21 -15.36
C PRO A 14 18.09 6.18 -14.92
N ALA A 15 16.86 6.01 -15.40
CA ALA A 15 15.75 6.94 -15.13
C ALA A 15 14.82 6.37 -14.06
N PRO A 16 14.49 7.13 -12.99
CA PRO A 16 13.45 6.76 -12.03
C PRO A 16 12.09 6.57 -12.70
N ASP A 17 11.23 5.75 -12.10
CA ASP A 17 9.89 5.53 -12.64
C ASP A 17 8.98 6.74 -12.43
N ASP A 18 8.20 7.07 -13.46
CA ASP A 18 7.22 8.16 -13.44
C ASP A 18 5.83 7.65 -13.03
N LYS A 19 5.44 6.44 -13.48
CA LYS A 19 4.06 5.94 -13.35
C LYS A 19 3.95 4.52 -12.80
N ARG A 20 4.84 3.62 -13.22
CA ARG A 20 4.81 2.22 -12.78
C ARG A 20 5.25 2.18 -11.33
N HIS A 21 4.45 1.52 -10.51
CA HIS A 21 4.71 1.37 -9.09
C HIS A 21 4.21 0.00 -8.64
N PHE A 22 4.64 -0.41 -7.46
CA PHE A 22 4.03 -1.50 -6.72
C PHE A 22 3.60 -1.01 -5.34
N GLY A 23 2.54 -1.64 -4.83
CA GLY A 23 1.93 -1.27 -3.57
C GLY A 23 2.19 -2.31 -2.48
N PHE A 24 2.37 -1.83 -1.25
CA PHE A 24 2.22 -2.64 -0.05
C PHE A 24 0.89 -2.32 0.61
N VAL A 25 0.10 -3.37 0.86
CA VAL A 25 -1.08 -3.26 1.69
C VAL A 25 -0.70 -3.62 3.12
N VAL A 26 -0.89 -2.67 4.02
CA VAL A 26 -0.53 -2.78 5.44
C VAL A 26 -1.76 -2.65 6.32
N ASP A 27 -1.68 -3.06 7.56
CA ASP A 27 -2.66 -2.76 8.60
C ASP A 27 -2.56 -1.30 9.06
N ASP A 28 -1.34 -0.81 9.30
CA ASP A 28 -1.05 0.57 9.64
C ASP A 28 0.14 1.12 8.83
N ARG A 29 -0.04 2.32 8.24
CA ARG A 29 0.98 3.01 7.45
C ARG A 29 1.72 4.12 8.22
N GLU A 30 1.22 4.53 9.39
CA GLU A 30 1.79 5.67 10.13
C GLU A 30 3.21 5.41 10.65
N PRO A 31 3.58 4.21 11.14
CA PRO A 31 4.97 3.92 11.48
C PRO A 31 5.92 4.06 10.28
N ILE A 32 5.47 3.67 9.08
CA ILE A 32 6.26 3.79 7.85
C ILE A 32 6.43 5.26 7.48
N ARG A 33 5.36 6.06 7.57
CA ARG A 33 5.41 7.51 7.36
C ARG A 33 6.45 8.16 8.27
N ALA A 34 6.40 7.89 9.57
CA ALA A 34 7.31 8.50 10.54
C ALA A 34 8.79 8.19 10.23
N VAL A 35 9.10 6.95 9.87
CA VAL A 35 10.47 6.54 9.51
C VAL A 35 10.94 7.23 8.22
N LEU A 36 10.07 7.31 7.21
CA LEU A 36 10.41 7.97 5.94
C LEU A 36 10.66 9.48 6.14
N GLU A 37 9.89 10.12 7.00
CA GLU A 37 10.08 11.53 7.38
C GLU A 37 11.40 11.73 8.14
N GLU A 38 11.72 10.87 9.11
CA GLU A 38 12.99 10.91 9.85
C GLU A 38 14.20 10.74 8.91
N MET A 39 14.07 9.89 7.90
CA MET A 39 15.10 9.65 6.89
C MET A 39 15.18 10.77 5.83
N GLY A 40 14.27 11.75 5.85
CA GLY A 40 14.21 12.83 4.86
C GLY A 40 13.86 12.35 3.45
N VAL A 41 13.09 11.27 3.33
CA VAL A 41 12.65 10.74 2.03
C VAL A 41 11.59 11.68 1.44
N GLU A 42 11.75 12.02 0.16
CA GLU A 42 10.78 12.83 -0.57
C GLU A 42 9.49 12.01 -0.84
N MET A 43 8.36 12.54 -0.37
CA MET A 43 7.05 11.98 -0.67
C MET A 43 6.54 12.48 -2.03
N LEU A 44 5.94 11.59 -2.81
CA LEU A 44 5.31 11.88 -4.09
C LEU A 44 3.79 12.04 -3.95
N GLU A 45 3.19 12.93 -4.74
CA GLU A 45 1.73 13.02 -4.93
C GLU A 45 0.90 12.99 -3.61
N ARG A 46 -0.30 12.38 -3.62
CA ARG A 46 -1.14 12.17 -2.42
C ARG A 46 -0.90 10.77 -1.85
N GLY A 47 -1.14 10.59 -0.55
CA GLY A 47 -0.99 9.31 0.14
C GLY A 47 0.42 9.07 0.66
N LEU A 48 0.84 7.81 0.79
CA LEU A 48 2.20 7.43 1.19
C LEU A 48 2.91 6.81 -0.02
N ASN A 49 3.27 7.68 -0.95
CA ASN A 49 3.95 7.37 -2.20
C ASN A 49 5.38 7.93 -2.14
N PHE A 50 6.40 7.17 -2.53
CA PHE A 50 7.81 7.61 -2.50
C PHE A 50 8.67 6.82 -3.49
N ARG A 51 9.94 7.21 -3.64
CA ARG A 51 10.93 6.43 -4.40
C ARG A 51 11.94 5.77 -3.48
N ASP A 52 12.29 4.52 -3.81
CA ASP A 52 13.46 3.88 -3.22
C ASP A 52 14.77 4.40 -3.85
N PRO A 53 15.94 4.01 -3.32
CA PRO A 53 17.23 4.47 -3.84
C PRO A 53 17.52 4.08 -5.31
N TRP A 54 16.80 3.09 -5.85
CA TRP A 54 16.94 2.65 -7.24
C TRP A 54 15.91 3.32 -8.17
N GLY A 55 15.10 4.24 -7.64
CA GLY A 55 14.09 4.97 -8.40
C GLY A 55 12.79 4.20 -8.61
N ASN A 56 12.58 3.06 -7.94
CA ASN A 56 11.30 2.38 -7.96
C ASN A 56 10.28 3.22 -7.20
N ARG A 57 9.09 3.41 -7.79
CA ARG A 57 7.98 4.06 -7.11
C ARG A 57 7.23 3.04 -6.25
N ILE A 58 7.07 3.36 -4.97
CA ILE A 58 6.41 2.51 -3.96
C ILE A 58 5.20 3.26 -3.42
N GLU A 59 4.09 2.55 -3.27
CA GLU A 59 2.89 3.05 -2.59
C GLU A 59 2.58 2.19 -1.36
N VAL A 60 2.17 2.82 -0.26
CA VAL A 60 1.74 2.12 0.95
C VAL A 60 0.31 2.51 1.27
N VAL A 61 -0.58 1.52 1.27
CA VAL A 61 -2.02 1.71 1.45
C VAL A 61 -2.51 0.82 2.60
N PRO A 62 -3.30 1.34 3.55
CA PRO A 62 -3.85 0.52 4.60
C PRO A 62 -4.99 -0.38 4.09
N TYR A 63 -5.18 -1.53 4.73
CA TYR A 63 -6.28 -2.46 4.45
C TYR A 63 -7.65 -1.79 4.57
N THR A 64 -7.77 -0.75 5.38
CA THR A 64 -9.00 0.03 5.58
C THR A 64 -9.39 0.85 4.35
N GLU A 65 -8.45 1.17 3.46
CA GLU A 65 -8.66 2.06 2.30
C GLU A 65 -8.78 1.32 0.95
N ILE A 66 -8.41 0.04 0.85
CA ILE A 66 -8.50 -0.70 -0.42
C ILE A 66 -9.89 -1.30 -0.66
N GLN A 67 -10.23 -1.59 -1.92
CA GLN A 67 -11.51 -2.24 -2.29
C GLN A 67 -11.49 -3.77 -2.17
N PHE A 68 -10.46 -4.38 -1.57
CA PHE A 68 -10.44 -5.83 -1.33
C PHE A 68 -10.83 -6.14 0.10
N SER A 69 -11.85 -6.98 0.29
CA SER A 69 -12.19 -7.58 1.57
C SER A 69 -11.60 -8.98 1.66
N LYS A 70 -11.22 -9.38 2.87
CA LYS A 70 -10.84 -10.77 3.18
C LYS A 70 -11.99 -11.44 3.93
N ALA A 71 -12.13 -12.74 3.76
CA ALA A 71 -13.09 -13.51 4.54
C ALA A 71 -12.81 -13.34 6.04
N PRO A 72 -13.84 -13.26 6.92
CA PRO A 72 -13.64 -12.97 8.34
C PRO A 72 -12.69 -13.93 9.08
N ASN A 73 -12.68 -15.21 8.70
CA ASN A 73 -11.76 -16.19 9.28
C ASN A 73 -10.30 -15.96 8.87
N VAL A 74 -10.05 -15.41 7.68
CA VAL A 74 -8.70 -15.02 7.24
C VAL A 74 -8.22 -13.80 8.02
N LEU A 75 -9.08 -12.79 8.22
CA LEU A 75 -8.74 -11.62 9.03
C LEU A 75 -8.41 -12.00 10.47
N ARG A 76 -9.24 -12.86 11.10
CA ARG A 76 -8.95 -13.39 12.44
C ARG A 76 -7.62 -14.15 12.50
N GLY A 77 -7.34 -14.99 11.50
CA GLY A 77 -6.07 -15.72 11.42
C GLY A 77 -4.84 -14.82 11.23
N MET A 78 -5.06 -13.57 10.78
CA MET A 78 -4.04 -12.55 10.65
C MET A 78 -4.00 -11.57 11.83
N GLU A 79 -4.89 -11.73 12.82
CA GLU A 79 -5.06 -10.80 13.95
C GLU A 79 -5.47 -9.38 13.51
N LEU A 80 -6.30 -9.29 12.46
CA LEU A 80 -6.77 -8.04 11.84
C LEU A 80 -8.30 -7.93 11.78
N ASP A 81 -9.03 -8.66 12.63
CA ASP A 81 -10.49 -8.73 12.61
C ASP A 81 -11.20 -7.50 13.20
N ASP A 82 -10.44 -6.58 13.79
CA ASP A 82 -10.89 -5.28 14.29
C ASP A 82 -10.83 -4.17 13.22
N LEU A 83 -10.15 -4.41 12.09
CA LEU A 83 -10.05 -3.44 11.00
C LEU A 83 -11.42 -3.14 10.36
N LYS A 84 -11.72 -1.85 10.21
CA LYS A 84 -12.93 -1.36 9.54
C LYS A 84 -12.57 -0.57 8.29
N LYS A 85 -13.31 -0.82 7.21
CA LYS A 85 -13.17 -0.03 5.98
C LYS A 85 -13.55 1.42 6.22
N THR A 86 -12.86 2.32 5.55
CA THR A 86 -13.25 3.73 5.51
C THR A 86 -14.56 3.89 4.74
N GLU A 87 -15.30 4.96 5.02
CA GLU A 87 -16.56 5.26 4.33
C GLU A 87 -16.36 5.34 2.81
N SER A 88 -15.27 5.98 2.36
CA SER A 88 -14.92 6.05 0.94
C SER A 88 -14.65 4.68 0.32
N ALA A 89 -13.96 3.77 1.02
CA ALA A 89 -13.73 2.43 0.48
C ALA A 89 -15.01 1.61 0.39
N ILE A 90 -15.96 1.82 1.31
CA ILE A 90 -17.31 1.21 1.26
C ILE A 90 -18.09 1.76 0.07
N GLU A 91 -18.14 3.07 -0.12
CA GLU A 91 -18.81 3.70 -1.25
C GLU A 91 -18.26 3.21 -2.59
N GLU A 92 -16.95 3.06 -2.71
CA GLU A 92 -16.31 2.51 -3.91
C GLU A 92 -16.69 1.04 -4.18
N LEU A 93 -16.83 0.23 -3.13
CA LEU A 93 -17.29 -1.16 -3.23
C LEU A 93 -18.76 -1.22 -3.70
N GLU A 94 -19.63 -0.42 -3.10
CA GLU A 94 -21.06 -0.33 -3.45
C GLU A 94 -21.24 0.11 -4.91
N ASN A 95 -20.54 1.16 -5.34
CA ASN A 95 -20.57 1.68 -6.72
C ASN A 95 -20.17 0.64 -7.76
N LYS A 96 -19.41 -0.39 -7.36
CA LYS A 96 -18.98 -1.50 -8.22
C LYS A 96 -19.80 -2.78 -8.04
N GLY A 97 -20.84 -2.76 -7.21
CA GLY A 97 -21.69 -3.93 -6.93
C GLY A 97 -21.00 -5.02 -6.10
N MET A 98 -20.02 -4.64 -5.28
CA MET A 98 -19.24 -5.54 -4.41
C MET A 98 -19.42 -5.26 -2.91
N GLY A 99 -20.24 -4.28 -2.55
CA GLY A 99 -20.56 -3.88 -1.17
C GLY A 99 -21.52 -4.83 -0.47
#